data_AF-A0A973AUT0-F1
#
_entry.id   AF-A0A973AUT0-F1
#
_cell.length_a   1.000
_cell.length_b   1.000
_cell.length_c   1.000
_cell.angle_alpha   90.00
_cell.angle_beta   90.00
_cell.angle_gamma   90.00
#
_symmetry.space_group_name_H-M   'P 1'
#
loop_
_entity.id
_entity.type
_entity.pdbx_description
1 polymer ?
#
loop_
_entity_poly.entity_id
_entity_poly.type
_entity_poly.pdbx_seq_one_letter_code
_entity_poly.pdbx_strand_id
1 'polypeptide(L)'
;MGPGTIPYGFAYLEGKLVKDPKEYKTVLQIQKLWRSGKSCSAIATILNNQQTPTRMGKRWGKSIIARILKRHEEEISWDSNP
;
A
#
# COMPACT_ATOMS: atom_id res chain seq x y z
N MET A 1 0.99 22.16 -10.40
CA MET A 1 0.90 20.73 -10.05
C MET A 1 2.29 20.26 -9.69
N GLY A 2 2.56 19.91 -8.42
CA GLY A 2 3.87 19.38 -8.02
C GLY A 2 4.10 18.00 -8.63
N PRO A 3 5.36 17.53 -8.73
CA PRO A 3 5.67 16.21 -9.27
C PRO A 3 4.85 15.17 -8.53
N GLY A 4 3.98 14.46 -9.26
CA GLY A 4 3.02 13.53 -8.69
C GLY A 4 3.73 12.52 -7.81
N THR A 5 3.45 12.54 -6.50
CA THR A 5 3.99 11.58 -5.55
C THR A 5 3.67 10.17 -6.02
N ILE A 6 4.69 9.40 -6.36
CA ILE A 6 4.54 8.02 -6.80
C ILE A 6 3.83 7.23 -5.69
N PRO A 7 2.68 6.59 -5.97
CA PRO A 7 1.99 5.79 -4.96
C PRO A 7 2.88 4.69 -4.41
N TYR A 8 2.72 4.38 -3.12
CA TYR A 8 3.47 3.31 -2.47
C TYR A 8 3.13 1.96 -3.12
N GLY A 9 4.13 1.14 -3.39
CA GLY A 9 3.96 -0.09 -4.18
C GLY A 9 4.20 0.07 -5.67
N PHE A 10 4.46 1.30 -6.14
CA PHE A 10 4.76 1.58 -7.55
C PHE A 10 6.06 2.36 -7.72
N ALA A 11 6.69 2.22 -8.88
CA ALA A 11 7.86 2.97 -9.31
C ALA A 11 7.66 3.41 -10.77
N TYR A 12 8.36 4.45 -11.21
CA TYR A 12 8.49 4.73 -12.63
C TYR A 12 9.66 3.93 -13.20
N LEU A 13 9.37 3.09 -14.18
CA LEU A 13 10.36 2.40 -14.99
C LEU A 13 10.10 2.79 -16.45
N GLU A 14 11.07 3.43 -17.08
CA GLU A 14 10.98 3.90 -18.48
C GLU A 14 9.73 4.75 -18.76
N GLY A 15 9.41 5.67 -17.85
CA GLY A 15 8.25 6.55 -17.97
C GLY A 15 6.90 5.87 -17.72
N LYS A 16 6.88 4.57 -17.43
CA LYS A 16 5.68 3.81 -17.09
C LYS A 16 5.59 3.55 -15.59
N LEU A 17 4.39 3.67 -15.04
CA LEU A 17 4.14 3.30 -13.65
C LEU A 17 4.06 1.77 -13.55
N VAL A 18 5.04 1.16 -12.88
CA VAL A 18 5.14 -0.29 -12.67
C VAL A 18 5.06 -0.62 -11.19
N LYS A 19 4.66 -1.85 -10.84
CA LYS A 19 4.65 -2.32 -9.45
C LYS A 19 6.10 -2.53 -8.99
N ASP A 20 6.49 -1.92 -7.88
CA ASP A 20 7.78 -2.19 -7.24
C ASP A 20 7.66 -3.51 -6.44
N PRO A 21 8.37 -4.58 -6.80
CA PRO A 21 8.25 -5.87 -6.11
C PRO A 21 8.46 -5.79 -4.59
N LYS A 22 9.37 -4.91 -4.12
CA LYS A 22 9.68 -4.77 -2.69
C LYS A 22 8.53 -4.15 -1.93
N GLU A 23 8.00 -3.04 -2.44
CA GLU A 23 6.92 -2.32 -1.79
C GLU A 23 5.55 -2.98 -2.02
N TYR A 24 5.33 -3.55 -3.21
CA TYR A 24 4.09 -4.21 -3.57
C TYR A 24 3.85 -5.47 -2.72
N LYS A 25 4.91 -6.17 -2.28
CA LYS A 25 4.79 -7.24 -1.27
C LYS A 25 4.13 -6.73 0.02
N THR A 26 4.48 -5.51 0.44
CA THR A 26 3.88 -4.89 1.63
C THR A 26 2.42 -4.49 1.36
N VAL A 27 2.10 -4.01 0.15
CA VAL A 27 0.72 -3.74 -0.27
C VAL A 27 -0.14 -5.01 -0.20
N LEU A 28 0.33 -6.12 -0.75
CA LEU A 28 -0.37 -7.41 -0.69
C LEU A 28 -0.60 -7.86 0.75
N GLN A 29 0.40 -7.67 1.62
CA GLN A 29 0.26 -7.97 3.04
C GLN A 29 -0.79 -7.08 3.72
N ILE A 30 -0.80 -5.77 3.44
CA ILE A 30 -1.81 -4.83 3.94
C ILE A 30 -3.22 -5.28 3.54
N GLN A 31 -3.41 -5.62 2.25
CA GLN A 31 -4.69 -6.09 1.74
C GLN A 31 -5.13 -7.40 2.40
N LYS A 32 -4.22 -8.37 2.57
CA LYS A 32 -4.51 -9.64 3.25
C LYS A 32 -4.96 -9.40 4.69
N LEU A 33 -4.27 -8.52 5.43
CA LEU A 33 -4.62 -8.20 6.81
C LEU A 33 -5.97 -7.46 6.88
N TRP A 34 -6.24 -6.54 5.97
CA TRP A 34 -7.52 -5.84 5.88
C TRP A 34 -8.68 -6.77 5.56
N ARG A 35 -8.53 -7.65 4.56
CA ARG A 35 -9.51 -8.70 4.21
C ARG A 35 -9.78 -9.68 5.36
N SER A 36 -8.82 -9.86 6.27
CA SER A 36 -9.02 -10.64 7.51
C SER A 36 -9.76 -9.87 8.63
N GLY A 37 -10.26 -8.66 8.35
CA GLY A 37 -11.03 -7.84 9.29
C GLY A 37 -10.21 -6.92 10.19
N LYS A 38 -8.89 -6.76 9.93
CA LYS A 38 -8.05 -5.89 10.76
C LYS A 38 -8.24 -4.41 10.41
N SER A 39 -8.30 -3.57 11.43
CA SER A 39 -8.37 -2.11 11.26
C SER A 39 -7.04 -1.54 10.75
N CYS A 40 -7.08 -0.37 10.11
CA CYS A 40 -5.88 0.32 9.61
C CYS A 40 -4.84 0.56 10.72
N SER A 41 -5.28 0.87 11.94
CA SER A 41 -4.40 1.03 13.10
C SER A 41 -3.73 -0.28 13.50
N ALA A 42 -4.48 -1.38 13.54
CA ALA A 42 -3.92 -2.70 13.85
C ALA A 42 -2.90 -3.15 12.80
N ILE A 43 -3.18 -2.90 11.51
CA ILE A 43 -2.25 -3.18 10.41
C ILE A 43 -0.96 -2.37 10.57
N ALA A 44 -1.06 -1.07 10.87
CA ALA A 44 0.11 -0.23 11.11
C ALA A 44 0.96 -0.75 12.28
N THR A 45 0.34 -1.16 13.38
CA THR A 45 1.05 -1.78 14.51
C THR A 45 1.76 -3.07 14.10
N ILE A 46 1.10 -3.96 13.35
CA ILE A 46 1.70 -5.21 12.86
C ILE A 46 2.93 -4.94 12.01
N LEU A 47 2.84 -4.02 11.04
CA LEU A 47 3.96 -3.69 10.15
C LEU A 47 5.13 -3.04 10.90
N ASN A 48 4.83 -2.17 11.87
CA ASN A 48 5.86 -1.56 12.72
C ASN A 48 6.55 -2.60 13.61
N ASN A 49 5.80 -3.58 14.14
CA ASN A 49 6.36 -4.65 14.97
C ASN A 49 7.22 -5.62 14.14
N GLN A 50 6.89 -5.82 12.87
CA GLN A 50 7.69 -6.60 11.92
C GLN A 50 8.93 -5.84 11.42
N GLN A 51 9.15 -4.61 11.90
CA GLN A 51 10.24 -3.73 11.47
C GLN A 51 10.27 -3.48 9.95
N THR A 52 9.12 -3.56 9.28
CA THR A 52 9.00 -3.24 7.85
C THR A 52 9.04 -1.72 7.70
N PRO A 53 10.12 -1.12 7.16
CA PRO A 53 10.19 0.33 7.01
C PRO A 53 9.27 0.80 5.87
N THR A 54 8.74 2.02 5.98
CA THR A 54 8.16 2.72 4.81
C THR A 54 9.27 3.13 3.84
N ARG A 55 8.91 3.60 2.64
CA ARG A 55 9.85 4.10 1.61
C ARG A 55 10.88 5.11 2.15
N MET A 56 10.50 5.90 3.15
CA MET A 56 11.36 6.91 3.80
C MET A 56 11.95 6.44 5.14
N GLY A 57 11.90 5.15 5.47
CA GLY A 57 12.38 4.63 6.76
C GLY A 57 11.51 5.00 7.97
N LYS A 58 10.35 5.61 7.77
CA LYS A 58 9.43 6.01 8.85
C LYS A 58 8.51 4.87 9.26
N ARG A 59 7.90 4.99 10.45
CA ARG A 59 6.86 4.09 10.96
C ARG A 59 5.57 4.21 10.14
N TRP A 60 4.84 3.11 10.05
CA TRP A 60 3.50 3.04 9.47
C TRP A 60 2.50 3.80 10.33
N GLY A 61 1.74 4.70 9.70
CA GLY A 61 0.59 5.38 10.29
C GLY A 61 -0.73 4.92 9.67
N LYS A 62 -1.82 4.94 10.45
CA LYS A 62 -3.16 4.51 9.99
C LYS A 62 -3.62 5.22 8.71
N SER A 63 -3.25 6.50 8.54
CA SER A 63 -3.60 7.31 7.37
C SER A 63 -2.89 6.85 6.10
N ILE A 64 -1.66 6.36 6.21
CA ILE A 64 -0.90 5.79 5.10
C ILE A 64 -1.56 4.49 4.65
N ILE A 65 -1.92 3.62 5.61
CA ILE A 65 -2.61 2.35 5.33
C ILE A 65 -3.94 2.61 4.63
N ALA A 66 -4.76 3.54 5.14
CA ALA A 66 -6.04 3.88 4.53
C ALA A 66 -5.88 4.41 3.10
N ARG A 67 -4.86 5.23 2.84
CA ARG A 67 -4.56 5.75 1.49
C ARG A 67 -4.16 4.64 0.53
N ILE A 68 -3.35 3.68 0.98
CA ILE A 68 -2.95 2.52 0.18
C ILE A 68 -4.19 1.68 -0.15
N LEU A 69 -5.01 1.35 0.85
CA LEU A 69 -6.23 0.57 0.64
C LEU A 69 -7.17 1.25 -0.35
N LYS A 70 -7.50 2.53 -0.15
CA LYS A 70 -8.38 3.29 -1.05
C LYS A 70 -7.91 3.25 -2.50
N ARG A 71 -6.60 3.40 -2.72
CA ARG A 71 -6.01 3.43 -4.07
C ARG A 71 -6.10 2.08 -4.78
N HIS A 72 -5.95 0.98 -4.04
CA HIS A 72 -5.98 -0.37 -4.60
C HIS A 72 -7.36 -1.02 -4.58
N GLU A 73 -8.31 -0.51 -3.80
CA GLU A 73 -9.73 -0.90 -3.87
C GLU A 73 -10.32 -0.52 -5.22
N GLU A 74 -9.92 0.63 -5.79
CA GLU A 74 -10.27 1.05 -7.15
C GLU A 74 -9.79 0.06 -8.23
N GLU A 75 -8.65 -0.63 -8.03
CA GLU A 75 -8.17 -1.69 -8.93
C GLU A 75 -9.01 -2.97 -8.79
N ILE A 76 -9.46 -3.31 -7.58
CA ILE A 76 -10.24 -4.52 -7.28
C ILE A 76 -11.70 -4.40 -7.77
N SER A 77 -12.24 -3.17 -7.79
CA SER A 77 -13.58 -2.86 -8.31
C SER A 77 -13.75 -3.29 -9.77
N TRP A 78 -12.69 -3.22 -10.60
CA TRP A 78 -12.76 -3.61 -12.01
C TRP A 78 -12.83 -5.13 -12.22
N ASP A 79 -12.14 -5.91 -11.39
CA ASP A 79 -12.11 -7.39 -11.48
C ASP A 79 -13.36 -8.06 -10.88
N SER A 80 -14.34 -7.28 -10.40
CA SER A 80 -15.52 -7.77 -9.69
C SER A 80 -16.84 -7.63 -10.48
N ASN A 81 -16.81 -7.29 -11.77
CA ASN A 81 -18.02 -7.32 -12.60
C ASN A 81 -18.18 -8.71 -13.25
N PRO A 82 -19.26 -9.47 -12.93
CA PRO A 82 -19.56 -10.74 -13.59
C PRO A 82 -19.91 -10.60 -15.08
#